data_AF-A0A3B8UL73-F1
#
_entry.id   AF-A0A3B8UL73-F1
#
_cell.length_a   1.000
_cell.length_b   1.000
_cell.length_c   1.000
_cell.angle_alpha   90.00
_cell.angle_beta   90.00
_cell.angle_gamma   90.00
#
_symmetry.space_group_name_H-M   'P 1'
#
loop_
_entity.id
_entity.type
_entity.pdbx_description
1 polymer ?
#
loop_
_entity_poly.entity_id
_entity_poly.type
_entity_poly.pdbx_seq_one_letter_code
_entity_poly.pdbx_strand_id
1 'polypeptide(L)' 'MRIEEERITKELDKLEWLRQAIIAYSPQPSVHNTEMRVHNLTLVSGRIAQLKRELYECQHPVTY' A
#
# COMPACT_ATOMS: atom_id res chain seq x y z
N MET A 1 -19.50 -1.43 -9.29
CA MET A 1 -18.93 -1.80 -7.98
C MET A 1 -17.91 -2.93 -8.11
N ARG A 2 -18.25 -4.13 -8.62
CA ARG A 2 -17.29 -5.26 -8.76
C ARG A 2 -15.98 -4.95 -9.52
N ILE A 3 -16.02 -4.18 -10.61
CA ILE A 3 -14.83 -3.79 -11.39
C ILE A 3 -13.88 -2.92 -10.55
N GLU A 4 -14.45 -2.07 -9.71
CA GLU A 4 -13.69 -1.15 -8.87
C GLU A 4 -13.04 -1.87 -7.69
N GLU A 5 -13.76 -2.79 -7.06
CA GLU A 5 -13.22 -3.69 -6.03
C GLU A 5 -12.05 -4.55 -6.57
N GLU A 6 -12.19 -5.09 -7.79
CA GLU A 6 -11.14 -5.89 -8.42
C GLU A 6 -9.89 -5.03 -8.74
N ARG A 7 -10.10 -3.79 -9.19
CA ARG A 7 -9.02 -2.82 -9.42
C ARG A 7 -8.27 -2.51 -8.13
N ILE A 8 -9.00 -2.22 -7.05
CA ILE A 8 -8.42 -1.90 -5.74
C ILE A 8 -7.68 -3.12 -5.17
N THR A 9 -8.24 -4.31 -5.29
CA THR A 9 -7.61 -5.55 -4.79
C THR A 9 -6.29 -5.83 -5.50
N LYS A 10 -6.25 -5.74 -6.84
CA LYS A 10 -5.01 -5.92 -7.62
C LYS A 10 -3.94 -4.89 -7.25
N GLU A 11 -4.34 -3.66 -6.94
CA GLU A 11 -3.40 -2.62 -6.53
C GLU A 11 -2.88 -2.86 -5.10
N LEU A 12 -3.74 -3.30 -4.18
CA LEU A 12 -3.35 -3.71 -2.84
C LEU A 12 -2.30 -4.83 -2.86
N ASP A 13 -2.49 -5.84 -3.71
CA ASP A 13 -1.53 -6.95 -3.85
C ASP A 13 -0.15 -6.46 -4.32
N LYS A 14 -0.11 -5.56 -5.31
CA LYS A 14 1.13 -4.95 -5.80
C LYS A 14 1.83 -4.14 -4.73
N LEU A 15 1.09 -3.31 -3.99
CA LEU A 15 1.65 -2.46 -2.94
C LEU A 15 2.13 -3.28 -1.75
N GLU A 16 1.43 -4.35 -1.38
CA GLU A 16 1.87 -5.27 -0.33
C GLU A 16 3.17 -5.98 -0.75
N TRP A 17 3.24 -6.47 -1.99
CA TRP A 17 4.48 -7.02 -2.54
C TRP A 17 5.63 -6.00 -2.51
N LEU A 18 5.38 -4.75 -2.93
CA LEU A 18 6.38 -3.69 -2.91
C LEU A 18 6.83 -3.36 -1.48
N ARG A 19 5.91 -3.34 -0.51
CA ARG A 19 6.23 -3.14 0.90
C ARG A 19 7.19 -4.22 1.40
N GLN A 20 6.91 -5.50 1.09
CA GLN A 20 7.80 -6.60 1.44
C GLN A 20 9.17 -6.47 0.75
N ALA A 21 9.20 -6.05 -0.52
CA ALA A 21 10.45 -5.82 -1.23
C ALA A 21 11.31 -4.72 -0.57
N ILE A 22 10.69 -3.62 -0.14
CA ILE A 22 11.40 -2.54 0.59
C ILE A 22 11.90 -3.02 1.96
N ILE A 23 11.15 -3.90 2.64
CA ILE A 23 11.56 -4.48 3.93
C ILE A 23 12.73 -5.45 3.75
N ALA A 24 12.68 -6.30 2.72
CA ALA A 24 13.72 -7.29 2.42
C ALA A 24 14.98 -6.64 1.83
N TYR A 25 14.85 -5.47 1.20
CA TYR A 25 15.98 -4.71 0.69
C TYR A 25 16.89 -4.25 1.84
N SER A 26 18.10 -4.81 1.87
CA SER A 26 19.12 -4.54 2.89
C SER A 26 20.33 -3.86 2.24
N PRO A 27 20.27 -2.53 2.00
CA PRO A 27 21.40 -1.79 1.47
C PRO A 27 22.49 -1.60 2.53
N GLN A 28 23.69 -1.18 2.12
CA GLN A 28 24.72 -0.75 3.06
C GLN A 28 24.15 0.28 4.05
N PRO A 29 24.39 0.14 5.36
CA PRO A 29 23.88 1.06 6.36
C PRO A 29 24.43 2.46 6.12
N SER A 30 23.56 3.39 5.73
CA SER A 30 23.84 4.81 5.65
C SER A 30 22.59 5.60 6.04
N VAL A 31 22.77 6.84 6.49
CA VAL A 31 21.67 7.75 6.80
C VAL A 31 20.75 7.90 5.59
N HIS A 32 21.34 8.17 4.41
CA HIS A 32 20.62 8.30 3.15
C HIS A 32 19.78 7.07 2.80
N ASN A 33 20.34 5.86 2.91
CA ASN A 33 19.61 4.63 2.61
C ASN A 33 18.47 4.37 3.61
N THR A 34 18.69 4.72 4.87
CA THR A 34 17.67 4.62 5.93
C THR A 34 16.52 5.58 5.67
N GLU A 35 16.82 6.83 5.36
CA GLU A 35 15.82 7.85 5.03
C GLU A 35 14.99 7.44 3.80
N MET A 36 15.64 6.98 2.73
CA MET A 36 14.94 6.49 1.54
C MET A 36 14.02 5.31 1.87
N ARG A 37 14.49 4.34 2.67
CA ARG A 37 13.68 3.19 3.08
C ARG A 37 12.46 3.62 3.89
N VAL A 38 12.64 4.50 4.88
CA VAL A 38 11.54 5.03 5.71
C VAL A 38 10.54 5.81 4.86
N HIS A 39 11.03 6.68 3.97
CA HIS A 39 10.20 7.46 3.06
C HIS A 39 9.33 6.54 2.19
N ASN A 40 9.94 5.56 1.53
CA ASN A 40 9.24 4.62 0.65
C ASN A 40 8.23 3.77 1.42
N LEU A 41 8.59 3.27 2.61
CA LEU A 41 7.66 2.51 3.47
C LEU A 41 6.46 3.36 3.91
N THR A 42 6.69 4.63 4.21
CA THR A 42 5.63 5.57 4.62
C THR A 42 4.64 5.80 3.48
N LEU A 43 5.15 6.07 2.27
CA LEU A 43 4.31 6.27 1.08
C LEU A 43 3.48 5.03 0.74
N VAL A 44 4.12 3.86 0.67
CA VAL A 44 3.44 2.60 0.33
C VAL A 44 2.40 2.24 1.39
N SER A 45 2.75 2.34 2.67
CA SER A 45 1.82 2.01 3.77
C SER A 45 0.63 2.96 3.82
N GLY A 46 0.86 4.26 3.57
CA GLY A 46 -0.21 5.25 3.47
C GLY A 46 -1.18 4.94 2.33
N ARG A 47 -0.68 4.57 1.15
CA ARG A 47 -1.53 4.21 0.02
C ARG A 47 -2.32 2.92 0.26
N ILE A 48 -1.71 1.92 0.88
CA ILE A 48 -2.41 0.69 1.30
C ILE A 48 -3.58 1.02 2.24
N ALA A 49 -3.36 1.87 3.24
CA ALA A 49 -4.41 2.24 4.18
C ALA A 49 -5.59 2.94 3.50
N GLN A 50 -5.30 3.87 2.56
CA GLN A 50 -6.34 4.53 1.75
C GLN A 50 -7.14 3.53 0.93
N LEU A 51 -6.47 2.64 0.18
CA LEU A 51 -7.13 1.65 -0.68
C LEU A 51 -7.97 0.64 0.13
N LYS A 52 -7.51 0.23 1.32
CA LYS A 52 -8.32 -0.62 2.21
C LYS A 52 -9.60 0.09 2.66
N ARG A 53 -9.53 1.40 2.89
CA ARG A 53 -10.71 2.21 3.21
C ARG A 53 -11.66 2.33 2.02
N GLU A 54 -11.13 2.65 0.83
CA GLU A 54 -11.90 2.70 -0.43
C GLU A 54 -12.60 1.34 -0.70
N LEU A 55 -11.90 0.23 -0.49
CA LEU A 55 -12.46 -1.11 -0.64
C LEU A 55 -13.60 -1.37 0.35
N TYR A 56 -13.41 -0.99 1.61
CA TYR A 56 -14.44 -1.13 2.63
C TYR A 56 -15.72 -0.37 2.25
N GLU A 57 -15.58 0.85 1.74
CA GLU A 57 -16.71 1.68 1.30
C GLU A 57 -17.40 1.10 0.05
N CYS A 58 -16.65 0.47 -0.86
CA CYS A 58 -17.24 -0.30 -1.96
C CYS A 58 -18.05 -1.51 -1.47
N GLN A 59 -17.57 -2.21 -0.44
CA GLN A 59 -18.24 -3.40 0.09
C GLN A 59 -19.43 -3.07 0.99
N HIS A 60 -19.44 -1.88 1.59
CA HIS A 60 -20.46 -1.41 2.52
C HIS A 60 -21.03 -0.06 2.04
N PRO A 61 -21.71 -0.03 0.88
CA PRO A 61 -22.34 1.19 0.41
C PRO A 61 -23.34 1.66 1.47
N VAL A 62 -23.15 2.89 1.98
CA VAL A 62 -24.06 3.48 2.95
C VAL A 62 -25.41 3.67 2.27
N THR A 63 -26.38 2.81 2.59
CA THR A 63 -27.80 3.03 2.28
C THR A 63 -28.30 4.17 3.17
N TYR A 64 -28.52 5.34 2.57
CA TYR A 64 -29.31 6.42 3.15
C TYR A 64 -30.81 6.15 2.99
#